data_AF-A0A2I0WGJ6-F1
#
_entry.id   AF-A0A2I0WGJ6-F1
#
_cell.length_a   1.000
_cell.length_b   1.000
_cell.length_c   1.000
_cell.angle_alpha   90.00
_cell.angle_beta   90.00
_cell.angle_gamma   90.00
#
_symmetry.space_group_name_H-M   'P 1'
#
loop_
_entity.id
_entity.type
_entity.pdbx_description
1 polymer ?
#
loop_
_entity_poly.entity_id
_entity_poly.type
_entity_poly.pdbx_seq_one_letter_code
_entity_poly.pdbx_strand_id
1 'polypeptide(L)'
;METLHSFKGYGKMDPADDHAFRHKTRRRIILIGVSTFLLLVIITTVATVLVINKRNNTDEPSSNQSPISTSSSIKAICSVTLYPDSCYASLSAAFVNSSAIDTDPATLFNLSLSVASRALSNISLFLSKLDIPAADKRLRAAVLDCRELIDDAVDRFNESAAVLAGTKPGEKILSESKIGDLKTWLSSTIADQETCLDGFEGTTGGFREKLKAAMANSTQLASNSLAIVSSIIAKLHFPINRKLLATEGQRRILAAVNTSANVTVAQDGTGSVKTVQAAVDLVPKGNLSPFVIYIKAGEYNEAVVIDKNKWNIVIVGDGMDKTIITSNKNFIDGTPTFSTATFAVTGRNFIAKDIGFKNTAGAEKHQAVALRSGSDRSIFYRCSFDAFQDTLYAHSNRQFYRDCQVTGTVDFIFGDAVVVFQNCKILPRQPLANQANTITAQGKKDPNENTGISIQGCTIGPYDAVTRPTFLGRPWKNYSTTVIMKSEIGSVVDPAGWLAWLPGVVPPDTINYAEYENTGPGAGVAGRVRWVGYRPAIGVDEASKYSVASFLDGEEWIPEAGVEYEPNL
;
A
#
# COMPACT_ATOMS: atom_id res chain seq x y z
N MET A 1 23.21 -28.45 24.64
CA MET A 1 23.74 -27.28 23.91
C MET A 1 23.30 -27.46 22.47
N GLU A 2 22.01 -27.25 22.21
CA GLU A 2 21.40 -27.42 20.89
C GLU A 2 21.22 -26.03 20.28
N THR A 3 21.98 -25.77 19.22
CA THR A 3 21.87 -24.59 18.38
C THR A 3 20.55 -24.67 17.59
N LEU A 4 19.47 -24.18 18.18
CA LEU A 4 18.24 -23.86 17.46
C LEU A 4 18.54 -22.74 16.47
N HIS A 5 18.53 -23.10 15.19
CA HIS A 5 18.64 -22.19 14.07
C HIS A 5 17.70 -20.99 14.25
N SER A 6 18.29 -19.80 14.36
CA SER A 6 17.60 -18.52 14.15
C SER A 6 17.08 -18.48 12.71
N PHE A 7 15.89 -19.04 12.47
CA PHE A 7 15.27 -19.02 11.16
C PHE A 7 14.61 -17.66 10.90
N LYS A 8 15.35 -16.91 10.08
CA LYS A 8 14.91 -16.16 8.89
C LYS A 8 13.53 -15.50 9.02
N GLY A 9 13.55 -14.19 9.31
CA GLY A 9 12.41 -13.30 9.08
C GLY A 9 11.92 -13.36 7.63
N TYR A 10 10.69 -12.91 7.47
CA TYR A 10 9.93 -12.73 6.23
C TYR A 10 10.80 -12.09 5.13
N GLY A 11 10.49 -12.25 3.84
CA GLY A 11 10.99 -11.36 2.76
C GLY A 11 12.50 -11.08 2.75
N LYS A 12 13.36 -12.10 2.66
CA LYS A 12 14.79 -11.88 2.40
C LYS A 12 15.00 -11.21 1.05
N MET A 13 15.54 -9.99 1.05
CA MET A 13 16.16 -9.43 -0.15
C MET A 13 17.47 -10.15 -0.44
N ASP A 14 17.64 -10.59 -1.68
CA ASP A 14 18.89 -11.21 -2.14
C ASP A 14 19.99 -10.12 -2.17
N PRO A 15 21.11 -10.31 -1.43
CA PRO A 15 22.24 -9.39 -1.45
C PRO A 15 22.78 -9.11 -2.87
N ALA A 16 22.66 -10.07 -3.80
CA ALA A 16 23.08 -9.91 -5.19
C ALA A 16 22.14 -8.98 -5.97
N ASP A 17 20.83 -9.06 -5.73
CA ASP A 17 19.82 -8.19 -6.34
C ASP A 17 19.97 -6.73 -5.83
N ASP A 18 20.26 -6.54 -4.55
CA ASP A 18 20.51 -5.21 -3.95
C ASP A 18 21.79 -4.55 -4.52
N HIS A 19 22.88 -5.31 -4.64
CA HIS A 19 24.13 -4.80 -5.23
C HIS A 19 23.97 -4.43 -6.71
N ALA A 20 23.30 -5.27 -7.50
CA ALA A 20 23.05 -5.01 -8.92
C ALA A 20 22.13 -3.80 -9.13
N PHE A 21 21.11 -3.64 -8.27
CA PHE A 21 20.21 -2.50 -8.28
C PHE A 21 20.92 -1.19 -7.90
N ARG A 22 21.71 -1.16 -6.81
CA ARG A 22 22.48 0.02 -6.37
C ARG A 22 23.42 0.53 -7.46
N HIS A 23 24.09 -0.37 -8.19
CA HIS A 23 24.96 0.00 -9.30
C HIS A 23 24.18 0.60 -10.48
N LYS A 24 23.02 0.01 -10.81
CA LYS A 24 22.15 0.50 -11.90
C LYS A 24 21.52 1.86 -11.57
N THR A 25 21.10 2.07 -10.33
CA THR A 25 20.46 3.32 -9.85
C THR A 25 21.46 4.47 -9.76
N ARG A 26 22.68 4.25 -9.21
CA ARG A 26 23.73 5.29 -9.20
C ARG A 26 24.14 5.72 -10.60
N ARG A 27 24.31 4.78 -11.53
CA ARG A 27 24.64 5.08 -12.92
C ARG A 27 23.53 5.89 -13.61
N ARG A 28 22.26 5.66 -13.23
CA ARG A 28 21.11 6.39 -13.77
C ARG A 28 20.91 7.78 -13.19
N ILE A 29 21.16 8.00 -11.89
CA ILE A 29 21.10 9.35 -11.30
C ILE A 29 22.16 10.26 -11.98
N ILE A 30 23.35 9.71 -12.25
CA ILE A 30 24.40 10.44 -12.99
C ILE A 30 23.94 10.73 -14.43
N LEU A 31 23.35 9.75 -15.12
CA LEU A 31 22.84 9.95 -16.49
C LEU A 31 21.70 10.98 -16.55
N ILE A 32 20.75 10.93 -15.63
CA ILE A 32 19.65 11.92 -15.54
C ILE A 32 20.22 13.31 -15.31
N GLY A 33 21.15 13.46 -14.35
CA GLY A 33 21.80 14.75 -14.07
C GLY A 33 22.51 15.33 -15.29
N VAL A 34 23.28 14.50 -16.01
CA VAL A 34 23.98 14.90 -17.25
C VAL A 34 23.00 15.24 -18.37
N SER A 35 21.92 14.47 -18.55
CA SER A 35 20.90 14.74 -19.56
C SER A 35 20.12 16.02 -19.27
N THR A 36 19.75 16.30 -18.03
CA THR A 36 19.12 17.58 -17.64
C THR A 36 20.06 18.76 -17.85
N PHE A 37 21.35 18.60 -17.55
CA PHE A 37 22.35 19.64 -17.78
C PHE A 37 22.51 19.94 -19.28
N LEU A 38 22.63 18.90 -20.12
CA LEU A 38 22.70 19.06 -21.58
C LEU A 38 21.43 19.70 -22.16
N LEU A 39 20.25 19.33 -21.67
CA LEU A 39 18.99 19.93 -22.10
C LEU A 39 18.93 21.42 -21.75
N LEU A 40 19.37 21.81 -20.55
CA LEU A 40 19.44 23.22 -20.14
C LEU A 40 20.42 24.01 -21.00
N VAL A 41 21.58 23.44 -21.34
CA VAL A 41 22.53 24.06 -22.26
C VAL A 41 21.89 24.27 -23.63
N ILE A 42 21.20 23.27 -24.20
CA ILE A 42 20.50 23.39 -25.49
C ILE A 42 19.40 24.45 -25.43
N ILE A 43 18.64 24.54 -24.34
CA ILE A 43 17.59 25.55 -24.20
C ILE A 43 18.20 26.96 -24.12
N THR A 44 19.31 27.13 -23.38
CA THR A 44 19.98 28.44 -23.30
C THR A 44 20.60 28.86 -24.63
N THR A 45 21.15 27.92 -25.41
CA THR A 45 21.70 28.21 -26.75
C THR A 45 20.60 28.51 -27.76
N VAL A 46 19.49 27.77 -27.75
CA VAL A 46 18.32 28.05 -28.60
C VAL A 46 17.67 29.38 -28.23
N ALA A 47 17.54 29.71 -26.93
CA ALA A 47 17.01 30.98 -26.49
C ALA A 47 17.91 32.16 -26.90
N THR A 48 19.24 32.03 -26.81
CA THR A 48 20.17 33.08 -27.29
C THR A 48 20.13 33.22 -28.81
N VAL A 49 20.06 32.12 -29.57
CA VAL A 49 19.90 32.17 -31.03
C VAL A 49 18.57 32.80 -31.45
N LEU A 50 17.46 32.47 -30.77
CA LEU A 50 16.15 33.08 -31.06
C LEU A 50 16.09 34.56 -30.70
N VAL A 51 16.76 35.01 -29.63
CA VAL A 51 16.84 36.44 -29.26
C VAL A 51 17.72 37.22 -30.23
N ILE A 52 18.79 36.62 -30.76
CA ILE A 52 19.64 37.22 -31.79
C ILE A 52 18.88 37.29 -33.14
N ASN A 53 18.12 36.24 -33.49
CA ASN A 53 17.36 36.20 -34.73
C ASN A 53 16.11 37.11 -34.69
N LYS A 54 15.47 37.30 -33.52
CA LYS A 54 14.32 38.21 -33.36
C LYS A 54 14.69 39.70 -33.53
N ARG A 55 15.97 40.05 -33.56
CA ARG A 55 16.43 41.41 -33.90
C ARG A 55 16.57 41.66 -35.40
N ASN A 56 16.59 40.62 -36.24
CA ASN A 56 16.72 40.76 -37.69
C ASN A 56 15.63 39.93 -38.40
N ASN A 57 14.72 40.64 -39.06
CA ASN A 57 13.69 40.17 -40.00
C ASN A 57 12.31 39.83 -39.41
N THR A 58 11.40 40.77 -39.66
CA THR A 58 9.98 40.53 -39.92
C THR A 58 9.85 39.70 -41.19
N ASP A 59 9.53 38.42 -41.04
CA ASP A 59 8.79 37.62 -42.01
C ASP A 59 8.15 36.44 -41.24
N GLU A 60 6.85 36.21 -41.45
CA GLU A 60 6.12 35.07 -40.88
C GLU A 60 6.72 33.74 -41.33
N PRO A 61 7.09 32.83 -40.41
CA PRO A 61 7.30 31.43 -40.76
C PRO A 61 6.02 30.65 -40.50
N SER A 62 5.44 30.13 -41.58
CA SER A 62 4.52 29.00 -41.55
C SER A 62 5.16 27.83 -40.78
N SER A 63 4.60 27.49 -39.63
CA SER A 63 5.10 26.39 -38.80
C SER A 63 4.64 25.04 -39.35
N ASN A 64 5.38 24.50 -40.33
CA ASN A 64 5.38 23.06 -40.59
C ASN A 64 6.17 22.37 -39.48
N GLN A 65 5.52 22.06 -38.35
CA GLN A 65 6.07 21.08 -37.42
C GLN A 65 6.01 19.71 -38.10
N SER A 66 7.18 19.13 -38.39
CA SER A 66 7.28 17.74 -38.82
C SER A 66 6.70 16.83 -37.72
N PRO A 67 5.87 15.83 -38.06
CA PRO A 67 5.30 14.94 -37.06
C PRO A 67 6.41 14.19 -36.30
N ILE A 68 6.36 14.24 -34.97
CA ILE A 68 7.24 13.46 -34.09
C ILE A 68 7.06 11.97 -34.45
N SER A 69 8.15 11.26 -34.69
CA SER A 69 8.04 9.83 -35.02
C SER A 69 7.50 9.03 -33.83
N THR A 70 6.68 8.00 -34.08
CA THR A 70 6.16 7.10 -33.04
C THR A 70 7.24 6.57 -32.10
N SER A 71 8.42 6.23 -32.64
CA SER A 71 9.56 5.73 -31.86
C SER A 71 10.05 6.75 -30.83
N SER A 72 10.06 8.05 -31.17
CA SER A 72 10.48 9.12 -30.25
C SER A 72 9.47 9.37 -29.13
N SER A 73 8.17 9.28 -29.39
CA SER A 73 7.13 9.42 -28.36
C SER A 73 7.19 8.28 -27.33
N ILE A 74 7.36 7.04 -27.80
CA ILE A 74 7.53 5.87 -26.93
C ILE A 74 8.84 5.97 -26.12
N LYS A 75 9.95 6.41 -26.73
CA LYS A 75 11.21 6.64 -25.99
C LYS A 75 11.05 7.70 -24.90
N ALA A 76 10.33 8.78 -25.20
CA ALA A 76 10.10 9.86 -24.25
C ALA A 76 9.31 9.37 -23.03
N ILE A 77 8.19 8.64 -23.23
CA ILE A 77 7.38 8.12 -22.11
C ILE A 77 8.11 7.02 -21.32
N CYS A 78 8.95 6.21 -21.97
CA CYS A 78 9.72 5.18 -21.27
C CYS A 78 10.93 5.72 -20.51
N SER A 79 11.43 6.92 -20.87
CA SER A 79 12.61 7.51 -20.24
C SER A 79 12.45 7.82 -18.75
N VAL A 80 11.21 7.97 -18.28
CA VAL A 80 10.90 8.25 -16.87
C VAL A 80 10.72 6.98 -16.04
N THR A 81 10.78 5.80 -16.65
CA THR A 81 10.49 4.52 -15.99
C THR A 81 11.73 3.87 -15.38
N LEU A 82 11.52 2.97 -14.42
CA LEU A 82 12.62 2.16 -13.87
C LEU A 82 13.11 1.09 -14.85
N TYR A 83 12.31 0.69 -15.83
CA TYR A 83 12.70 -0.32 -16.81
C TYR A 83 12.47 0.19 -18.24
N PRO A 84 13.23 1.21 -18.70
CA PRO A 84 13.04 1.88 -19.99
C PRO A 84 13.16 0.93 -21.18
N ASP A 85 14.06 -0.05 -21.14
CA ASP A 85 14.24 -1.02 -22.21
C ASP A 85 13.02 -1.94 -22.33
N SER A 86 12.53 -2.44 -21.20
CA SER A 86 11.32 -3.28 -21.12
C SER A 86 10.06 -2.50 -21.50
N CYS A 87 9.97 -1.25 -21.05
CA CYS A 87 8.91 -0.32 -21.46
C CYS A 87 8.91 -0.14 -22.97
N TYR A 88 10.06 0.22 -23.57
CA TYR A 88 10.15 0.48 -25.00
C TYR A 88 9.84 -0.76 -25.83
N ALA A 89 10.42 -1.92 -25.48
CA ALA A 89 10.20 -3.16 -26.20
C ALA A 89 8.73 -3.58 -26.18
N SER A 90 8.09 -3.49 -25.01
CA SER A 90 6.70 -3.93 -24.83
C SER A 90 5.69 -2.97 -25.46
N LEU A 91 5.88 -1.65 -25.32
CA LEU A 91 5.01 -0.66 -25.96
C LEU A 91 5.17 -0.63 -27.48
N SER A 92 6.40 -0.75 -28.00
CA SER A 92 6.61 -0.79 -29.45
C SER A 92 5.94 -2.00 -30.10
N ALA A 93 6.06 -3.18 -29.47
CA ALA A 93 5.41 -4.40 -29.95
C ALA A 93 3.87 -4.29 -29.90
N ALA A 94 3.32 -3.71 -28.83
CA ALA A 94 1.88 -3.52 -28.70
C ALA A 94 1.33 -2.46 -29.66
N PHE A 95 2.10 -1.39 -29.92
CA PHE A 95 1.73 -0.33 -30.85
C PHE A 95 1.62 -0.85 -32.28
N VAL A 96 2.60 -1.64 -32.75
CA VAL A 96 2.58 -2.27 -34.09
C VAL A 96 1.35 -3.17 -34.29
N ASN A 97 0.90 -3.83 -33.23
CA ASN A 97 -0.26 -4.70 -33.25
C ASN A 97 -1.59 -3.97 -33.04
N SER A 98 -1.55 -2.67 -32.74
CA SER A 98 -2.73 -1.84 -32.55
C SER A 98 -2.98 -0.99 -33.79
N SER A 99 -4.23 -0.85 -34.22
CA SER A 99 -4.61 0.13 -35.27
C SER A 99 -4.52 1.59 -34.78
N ALA A 100 -3.86 1.84 -33.64
CA ALA A 100 -3.76 3.16 -33.04
C ALA A 100 -2.76 4.02 -33.83
N ILE A 101 -3.27 5.10 -34.42
CA ILE A 101 -2.46 6.08 -35.18
C ILE A 101 -1.89 7.16 -34.26
N ASP A 102 -2.36 7.22 -33.01
CA ASP A 102 -2.07 8.32 -32.09
C ASP A 102 -0.94 7.99 -31.11
N THR A 103 -0.03 8.97 -30.94
CA THR A 103 1.11 8.91 -30.03
C THR A 103 0.91 9.79 -28.79
N ASP A 104 -0.33 10.22 -28.55
CA ASP A 104 -0.74 10.95 -27.35
C ASP A 104 -0.33 10.23 -26.05
N PRO A 105 0.18 10.95 -25.03
CA PRO A 105 0.59 10.35 -23.76
C PRO A 105 -0.50 9.53 -23.04
N ALA A 106 -1.78 9.92 -23.13
CA ALA A 106 -2.86 9.15 -22.52
C ALA A 106 -3.08 7.82 -23.26
N THR A 107 -2.98 7.83 -24.59
CA THR A 107 -3.00 6.61 -25.42
C THR A 107 -1.84 5.68 -25.08
N LEU A 108 -0.62 6.20 -24.98
CA LEU A 108 0.56 5.42 -24.60
C LEU A 108 0.50 4.90 -23.17
N PHE A 109 -0.06 5.68 -22.24
CA PHE A 109 -0.28 5.23 -20.87
C PHE A 109 -1.32 4.10 -20.82
N ASN A 110 -2.46 4.25 -21.50
CA ASN A 110 -3.48 3.20 -21.60
C ASN A 110 -2.93 1.90 -22.23
N LEU A 111 -2.07 2.04 -23.23
CA LEU A 111 -1.35 0.91 -23.83
C LEU A 111 -0.43 0.24 -22.80
N SER A 112 0.26 1.00 -21.94
CA SER A 112 1.10 0.46 -20.87
C SER A 112 0.28 -0.39 -19.88
N LEU A 113 -0.90 0.09 -19.48
CA LEU A 113 -1.82 -0.62 -18.59
C LEU A 113 -2.27 -1.94 -19.22
N SER A 114 -2.63 -1.90 -20.50
CA SER A 114 -3.07 -3.09 -21.25
C SER A 114 -1.97 -4.15 -21.38
N VAL A 115 -0.72 -3.72 -21.57
CA VAL A 115 0.44 -4.60 -21.68
C VAL A 115 0.79 -5.23 -20.32
N ALA A 116 0.74 -4.45 -19.24
CA ALA A 116 0.96 -4.94 -17.88
C ALA A 116 -0.14 -5.94 -17.45
N SER A 117 -1.41 -5.60 -17.68
CA SER A 117 -2.57 -6.47 -17.43
C SER A 117 -2.41 -7.83 -18.13
N ARG A 118 -2.08 -7.83 -19.43
CA ARG A 118 -1.85 -9.07 -20.19
C ARG A 118 -0.70 -9.91 -19.62
N ALA A 119 0.39 -9.27 -19.17
CA ALA A 119 1.51 -9.97 -18.56
C ALA A 119 1.09 -10.65 -17.24
N LEU A 120 0.25 -10.01 -16.43
CA LEU A 120 -0.32 -10.60 -15.21
C LEU A 120 -1.29 -11.74 -15.50
N SER A 121 -2.16 -11.61 -16.51
CA SER A 121 -3.05 -12.71 -16.91
C SER A 121 -2.27 -13.98 -17.30
N ASN A 122 -1.08 -13.82 -17.90
CA ASN A 122 -0.19 -14.96 -18.20
C ASN A 122 0.35 -15.63 -16.93
N ILE A 123 0.51 -14.90 -15.82
CA ILE A 123 0.87 -15.48 -14.51
C ILE A 123 -0.28 -16.30 -13.96
N SER A 124 -1.52 -15.83 -14.07
CA SER A 124 -2.70 -16.62 -13.69
C SER A 124 -2.77 -17.94 -14.47
N LEU A 125 -2.50 -17.89 -15.78
CA LEU A 125 -2.38 -19.11 -16.61
C LEU A 125 -1.23 -20.02 -16.17
N PHE A 126 -0.07 -19.46 -15.83
CA PHE A 126 1.06 -20.23 -15.31
C PHE A 126 0.68 -20.95 -14.01
N LEU A 127 0.09 -20.23 -13.05
CA LEU A 127 -0.38 -20.79 -11.78
C LEU A 127 -1.44 -21.87 -11.97
N SER A 128 -2.31 -21.74 -12.98
CA SER A 128 -3.33 -22.74 -13.35
C SER A 128 -2.74 -24.08 -13.78
N LYS A 129 -1.53 -24.07 -14.35
CA LYS A 129 -0.85 -25.23 -14.93
C LYS A 129 0.16 -25.88 -13.98
N LEU A 130 0.37 -25.31 -12.79
CA LEU A 130 1.28 -25.89 -11.81
C LEU A 130 0.74 -27.24 -11.34
N ASP A 131 1.56 -28.28 -11.47
CA ASP A 131 1.30 -29.58 -10.88
C ASP A 131 1.62 -29.53 -9.38
N ILE A 132 0.58 -29.56 -8.55
CA ILE A 132 0.67 -29.40 -7.10
C ILE A 132 0.39 -30.74 -6.45
N PRO A 133 1.37 -31.33 -5.73
CA PRO A 133 1.15 -32.59 -5.02
C PRO A 133 -0.07 -32.53 -4.09
N ALA A 134 -0.92 -33.56 -4.14
CA ALA A 134 -2.15 -33.63 -3.35
C ALA A 134 -1.93 -33.39 -1.84
N ALA A 135 -0.80 -33.88 -1.33
CA ALA A 135 -0.40 -33.79 0.07
C ALA A 135 0.14 -32.42 0.51
N ASP A 136 0.62 -31.57 -0.42
CA ASP A 136 1.22 -30.27 -0.06
C ASP A 136 0.14 -29.18 0.09
N LYS A 137 -0.52 -29.20 1.26
CA LYS A 137 -1.58 -28.25 1.61
C LYS A 137 -1.08 -26.80 1.61
N ARG A 138 0.15 -26.57 2.05
CA ARG A 138 0.75 -25.23 2.14
C ARG A 138 1.00 -24.65 0.76
N LEU A 139 1.61 -25.43 -0.14
CA LEU A 139 1.82 -25.00 -1.52
C LEU A 139 0.48 -24.74 -2.23
N ARG A 140 -0.53 -25.58 -1.99
CA ARG A 140 -1.88 -25.35 -2.55
C ARG A 140 -2.47 -24.03 -2.06
N ALA A 141 -2.42 -23.76 -0.76
CA ALA A 141 -2.91 -22.51 -0.19
C ALA A 141 -2.15 -21.30 -0.76
N ALA A 142 -0.82 -21.37 -0.86
CA ALA A 142 0.00 -20.31 -1.45
C ALA A 142 -0.38 -20.04 -2.93
N VAL A 143 -0.66 -21.08 -3.71
CA VAL A 143 -1.11 -20.92 -5.11
C VAL A 143 -2.50 -20.29 -5.18
N LEU A 144 -3.43 -20.65 -4.27
CA LEU A 144 -4.76 -20.04 -4.22
C LEU A 144 -4.67 -18.56 -3.86
N ASP A 145 -3.92 -18.22 -2.80
CA ASP A 145 -3.67 -16.83 -2.39
C ASP A 145 -3.04 -16.02 -3.53
N CYS A 146 -2.03 -16.57 -4.20
CA CYS A 146 -1.39 -15.87 -5.31
C CYS A 146 -2.34 -15.70 -6.51
N ARG A 147 -3.21 -16.67 -6.82
CA ARG A 147 -4.22 -16.50 -7.88
C ARG A 147 -5.19 -15.37 -7.57
N GLU A 148 -5.67 -15.27 -6.33
CA GLU A 148 -6.51 -14.16 -5.86
C GLU A 148 -5.80 -12.82 -6.05
N LEU A 149 -4.56 -12.70 -5.56
CA LEU A 149 -3.76 -11.47 -5.66
C LEU A 149 -3.48 -11.05 -7.11
N ILE A 150 -3.17 -12.00 -8.00
CA ILE A 150 -2.93 -11.69 -9.41
C ILE A 150 -4.22 -11.28 -10.11
N ASP A 151 -5.36 -11.89 -9.77
CA ASP A 151 -6.66 -11.51 -10.30
C ASP A 151 -7.06 -10.09 -9.84
N ASP A 152 -6.81 -9.76 -8.58
CA ASP A 152 -7.00 -8.40 -8.05
C ASP A 152 -6.10 -7.38 -8.76
N ALA A 153 -4.82 -7.71 -8.98
CA ALA A 153 -3.90 -6.85 -9.71
C ALA A 153 -4.36 -6.60 -11.16
N VAL A 154 -4.85 -7.63 -11.87
CA VAL A 154 -5.42 -7.50 -13.21
C VAL A 154 -6.62 -6.55 -13.22
N ASP A 155 -7.52 -6.68 -12.25
CA ASP A 155 -8.69 -5.82 -12.14
C ASP A 155 -8.31 -4.36 -11.91
N ARG A 156 -7.28 -4.08 -11.09
CA ARG A 156 -6.78 -2.71 -10.87
C ARG A 156 -6.22 -2.07 -12.14
N PHE A 157 -5.55 -2.84 -13.00
CA PHE A 157 -5.16 -2.34 -14.33
C PHE A 157 -6.37 -2.04 -15.22
N ASN A 158 -7.39 -2.90 -15.19
CA ASN A 158 -8.61 -2.72 -15.99
C ASN A 158 -9.43 -1.51 -15.51
N GLU A 159 -9.57 -1.32 -14.20
CA GLU A 159 -10.19 -0.14 -13.59
C GLU A 159 -9.43 1.13 -13.96
N SER A 160 -8.10 1.08 -13.91
CA SER A 160 -7.24 2.20 -14.32
C SER A 160 -7.45 2.58 -15.80
N ALA A 161 -7.55 1.59 -16.68
CA ALA A 161 -7.83 1.79 -18.10
C ALA A 161 -9.26 2.36 -18.33
N ALA A 162 -10.24 1.91 -17.56
CA ALA A 162 -11.62 2.39 -17.65
C ALA A 162 -11.75 3.87 -17.25
N VAL A 163 -10.99 4.34 -16.25
CA VAL A 163 -10.94 5.76 -15.87
C VAL A 163 -10.45 6.64 -17.03
N LEU A 164 -9.50 6.14 -17.83
CA LEU A 164 -9.00 6.85 -19.01
C LEU A 164 -10.06 6.87 -20.14
N ALA A 165 -10.72 5.74 -20.39
CA ALA A 165 -11.72 5.60 -21.46
C ALA A 165 -13.01 6.40 -21.20
N GLY A 166 -13.36 6.66 -19.95
CA GLY A 166 -14.56 7.42 -19.56
C GLY A 166 -14.43 8.95 -19.67
N THR A 167 -13.33 9.48 -20.18
CA THR A 167 -13.12 10.93 -20.37
C THR A 167 -13.81 11.41 -21.65
N LYS A 168 -14.70 12.40 -21.52
CA LYS A 168 -15.38 12.98 -22.71
C LYS A 168 -14.39 13.81 -23.53
N PRO A 169 -14.55 13.90 -24.87
CA PRO A 169 -13.77 14.82 -25.68
C PRO A 169 -13.93 16.26 -25.16
N GLY A 170 -12.84 16.86 -24.65
CA GLY A 170 -12.81 18.22 -24.09
C GLY A 170 -12.71 18.33 -22.56
N GLU A 171 -12.79 17.24 -21.80
CA GLU A 171 -12.40 17.25 -20.38
C GLU A 171 -10.86 17.29 -20.25
N LYS A 172 -10.34 18.10 -19.31
CA LYS A 172 -8.90 18.08 -18.98
C LYS A 172 -8.49 16.65 -18.62
N ILE A 173 -7.39 16.20 -19.24
CA ILE A 173 -6.96 14.80 -19.39
C ILE A 173 -7.15 13.95 -18.13
N LEU A 174 -6.86 14.42 -16.92
CA LEU A 174 -7.26 13.77 -15.65
C LEU A 174 -7.35 14.82 -14.53
N SER A 175 -8.31 14.71 -13.61
CA SER A 175 -8.31 15.51 -12.36
C SER A 175 -7.24 14.98 -11.40
N GLU A 176 -6.73 15.82 -10.49
CA GLU A 176 -5.75 15.43 -9.46
C GLU A 176 -6.18 14.17 -8.69
N SER A 177 -7.44 14.15 -8.24
CA SER A 177 -8.08 13.00 -7.56
C SER A 177 -8.00 11.71 -8.39
N LYS A 178 -8.34 11.77 -9.69
CA LYS A 178 -8.26 10.60 -10.59
C LYS A 178 -6.82 10.11 -10.75
N ILE A 179 -5.83 11.02 -10.76
CA ILE A 179 -4.43 10.61 -10.87
C ILE A 179 -3.96 9.97 -9.55
N GLY A 180 -4.40 10.50 -8.39
CA GLY A 180 -4.16 9.89 -7.08
C GLY A 180 -4.75 8.48 -6.97
N ASP A 181 -5.97 8.28 -7.48
CA ASP A 181 -6.60 6.96 -7.59
C ASP A 181 -5.76 5.99 -8.43
N LEU A 182 -5.39 6.40 -9.64
CA LEU A 182 -4.54 5.59 -10.54
C LEU A 182 -3.21 5.21 -9.89
N LYS A 183 -2.54 6.15 -9.23
CA LYS A 183 -1.27 5.89 -8.54
C LYS A 183 -1.44 4.89 -7.41
N THR A 184 -2.51 5.02 -6.62
CA THR A 184 -2.84 4.11 -5.52
C THR A 184 -3.09 2.70 -6.02
N TRP A 185 -3.96 2.54 -7.04
CA TRP A 185 -4.30 1.23 -7.59
C TRP A 185 -3.10 0.58 -8.29
N LEU A 186 -2.27 1.35 -9.00
CA LEU A 186 -1.05 0.80 -9.59
C LEU A 186 -0.01 0.39 -8.52
N SER A 187 0.09 1.13 -7.42
CA SER A 187 0.90 0.71 -6.27
C SER A 187 0.38 -0.60 -5.67
N SER A 188 -0.95 -0.76 -5.53
CA SER A 188 -1.54 -2.01 -5.02
C SER A 188 -1.17 -3.22 -5.89
N THR A 189 -1.05 -3.06 -7.22
CA THR A 189 -0.63 -4.18 -8.10
C THR A 189 0.81 -4.65 -7.85
N ILE A 190 1.68 -3.78 -7.31
CA ILE A 190 3.04 -4.15 -6.90
C ILE A 190 2.96 -4.91 -5.58
N ALA A 191 2.21 -4.39 -4.60
CA ALA A 191 1.94 -5.05 -3.32
C ALA A 191 1.34 -6.46 -3.51
N ASP A 192 0.40 -6.63 -4.45
CA ASP A 192 -0.24 -7.90 -4.76
C ASP A 192 0.75 -8.94 -5.31
N GLN A 193 1.59 -8.52 -6.27
CA GLN A 193 2.63 -9.38 -6.84
C GLN A 193 3.68 -9.80 -5.79
N GLU A 194 4.09 -8.88 -4.92
CA GLU A 194 5.01 -9.19 -3.83
C GLU A 194 4.40 -10.15 -2.82
N THR A 195 3.15 -9.91 -2.42
CA THR A 195 2.44 -10.76 -1.48
C THR A 195 2.24 -12.17 -2.06
N CYS A 196 1.95 -12.28 -3.37
CA CYS A 196 1.89 -13.55 -4.07
C CYS A 196 3.24 -14.29 -3.94
N LEU A 197 4.37 -13.63 -4.21
CA LEU A 197 5.70 -14.24 -4.13
C LEU A 197 6.05 -14.66 -2.69
N ASP A 198 5.70 -13.84 -1.70
CA ASP A 198 5.99 -14.09 -0.30
C ASP A 198 5.14 -15.23 0.27
N GLY A 199 3.95 -15.49 -0.28
CA GLY A 199 3.13 -16.66 0.05
C GLY A 199 3.82 -18.01 -0.20
N PHE A 200 4.82 -18.06 -1.10
CA PHE A 200 5.60 -19.27 -1.38
C PHE A 200 6.82 -19.45 -0.45
N GLU A 201 7.04 -18.54 0.51
CA GLU A 201 8.09 -18.71 1.50
C GLU A 201 7.87 -20.01 2.32
N GLY A 202 8.94 -20.76 2.55
CA GLY A 202 8.88 -22.06 3.24
C GLY A 202 8.21 -23.20 2.46
N THR A 203 7.84 -22.99 1.19
CA THR A 203 7.45 -24.09 0.29
C THR A 203 8.68 -24.84 -0.24
N THR A 204 8.50 -26.11 -0.63
CA THR A 204 9.57 -26.96 -1.17
C THR A 204 9.61 -26.91 -2.72
N GLY A 205 10.57 -27.55 -3.38
CA GLY A 205 10.54 -27.74 -4.84
C GLY A 205 10.90 -26.52 -5.71
N GLY A 206 11.37 -25.43 -5.10
CA GLY A 206 11.85 -24.23 -5.81
C GLY A 206 10.74 -23.44 -6.53
N PHE A 207 9.48 -23.62 -6.15
CA PHE A 207 8.35 -22.92 -6.78
C PHE A 207 8.46 -21.40 -6.70
N ARG A 208 8.95 -20.86 -5.56
CA ARG A 208 9.18 -19.41 -5.39
C ARG A 208 10.07 -18.84 -6.49
N GLU A 209 11.20 -19.48 -6.80
CA GLU A 209 12.13 -19.00 -7.83
C GLU A 209 11.57 -19.12 -9.24
N LYS A 210 10.85 -20.22 -9.53
CA LYS A 210 10.16 -20.39 -10.82
C LYS A 210 9.09 -19.31 -11.02
N LEU A 211 8.33 -19.00 -9.97
CA LEU A 211 7.32 -17.97 -9.99
C LEU A 211 7.93 -16.56 -10.10
N LYS A 212 9.01 -16.27 -9.34
CA LYS A 212 9.79 -15.03 -9.46
C LYS A 212 10.27 -14.81 -10.90
N ALA A 213 10.78 -15.86 -11.55
CA ALA A 213 11.21 -15.80 -12.94
C ALA A 213 10.02 -15.57 -13.90
N ALA A 214 8.89 -16.24 -13.70
CA ALA A 214 7.68 -16.04 -14.50
C ALA A 214 7.13 -14.61 -14.38
N MET A 215 7.15 -14.04 -13.17
CA MET A 215 6.64 -12.71 -12.85
C MET A 215 7.59 -11.56 -13.21
N ALA A 216 8.84 -11.84 -13.60
CA ALA A 216 9.85 -10.80 -13.85
C ALA A 216 9.37 -9.74 -14.85
N ASN A 217 8.67 -10.15 -15.90
CA ASN A 217 8.11 -9.21 -16.88
C ASN A 217 6.92 -8.44 -16.31
N SER A 218 5.97 -9.08 -15.62
CA SER A 218 4.79 -8.40 -15.07
C SER A 218 5.17 -7.34 -14.03
N THR A 219 6.17 -7.63 -13.20
CA THR A 219 6.66 -6.69 -12.19
C THR A 219 7.30 -5.46 -12.83
N GLN A 220 8.13 -5.64 -13.87
CA GLN A 220 8.74 -4.52 -14.60
C GLN A 220 7.68 -3.67 -15.30
N LEU A 221 6.69 -4.30 -15.93
CA LEU A 221 5.63 -3.60 -16.66
C LEU A 221 4.71 -2.83 -15.71
N ALA A 222 4.36 -3.40 -14.55
CA ALA A 222 3.61 -2.70 -13.52
C ALA A 222 4.37 -1.46 -12.99
N SER A 223 5.65 -1.62 -12.68
CA SER A 223 6.54 -0.51 -12.30
C SER A 223 6.61 0.58 -13.38
N ASN A 224 6.69 0.19 -14.65
CA ASN A 224 6.70 1.15 -15.76
C ASN A 224 5.39 1.95 -15.82
N SER A 225 4.23 1.29 -15.75
CA SER A 225 2.93 1.99 -15.73
C SER A 225 2.82 2.95 -14.54
N LEU A 226 3.28 2.54 -13.35
CA LEU A 226 3.29 3.38 -12.16
C LEU A 226 4.20 4.61 -12.30
N ALA A 227 5.38 4.44 -12.89
CA ALA A 227 6.31 5.54 -13.15
C ALA A 227 5.77 6.52 -14.20
N ILE A 228 5.09 6.02 -15.23
CA ILE A 228 4.44 6.86 -16.26
C ILE A 228 3.39 7.76 -15.62
N VAL A 229 2.45 7.19 -14.84
CA VAL A 229 1.41 8.02 -14.18
C VAL A 229 2.01 9.01 -13.18
N SER A 230 3.03 8.59 -12.42
CA SER A 230 3.71 9.45 -11.45
C SER A 230 4.43 10.62 -12.10
N SER A 231 4.96 10.42 -13.31
CA SER A 231 5.62 11.49 -14.07
C SER A 231 4.63 12.47 -14.70
N ILE A 232 3.40 12.03 -15.00
CA ILE A 232 2.31 12.92 -15.42
C ILE A 232 1.96 13.87 -14.26
N ILE A 233 1.89 13.38 -13.01
CA ILE A 233 1.69 14.20 -11.80
C ILE A 233 2.79 15.27 -11.68
N ALA A 234 4.06 14.85 -11.76
CA ALA A 234 5.20 15.74 -11.60
C ALA A 234 5.33 16.82 -12.69
N LYS A 235 4.66 16.67 -13.83
CA LYS A 235 4.65 17.70 -14.90
C LYS A 235 3.46 18.67 -14.78
N LEU A 236 2.47 18.36 -13.96
CA LEU A 236 1.27 19.17 -13.74
C LEU A 236 1.39 20.08 -12.49
N HIS A 237 2.59 20.43 -12.02
CA HIS A 237 2.79 21.28 -10.82
C HIS A 237 1.85 22.50 -10.79
N PHE A 238 0.77 22.41 -10.04
CA PHE A 238 -0.11 23.51 -9.67
C PHE A 238 0.12 23.84 -8.19
N PRO A 239 0.12 25.14 -7.80
CA PRO A 239 0.32 25.53 -6.41
C PRO A 239 -0.83 25.00 -5.54
N ILE A 240 -0.45 24.41 -4.40
CA ILE A 240 -1.35 23.89 -3.36
C ILE A 240 -2.14 25.08 -2.79
N ASN A 241 -3.39 25.23 -3.25
CA ASN A 241 -4.40 26.08 -2.62
C ASN A 241 -5.77 25.42 -2.86
N ARG A 242 -6.02 24.30 -2.18
CA ARG A 242 -7.39 23.76 -2.06
C ARG A 242 -8.07 24.48 -0.90
N LYS A 243 -8.93 25.44 -1.23
CA LYS A 243 -10.11 25.75 -0.42
C LYS A 243 -11.30 25.13 -1.14
N LEU A 244 -11.75 23.96 -0.69
CA LEU A 244 -13.08 23.49 -1.04
C LEU A 244 -13.96 23.64 0.20
N LEU A 245 -14.93 24.55 0.10
CA LEU A 245 -15.98 24.72 1.08
C LEU A 245 -16.79 23.42 1.13
N ALA A 246 -16.86 22.80 2.31
CA ALA A 246 -17.80 21.73 2.58
C ALA A 246 -19.22 22.24 2.30
N THR A 247 -19.90 21.62 1.33
CA THR A 247 -21.32 21.85 1.10
C THR A 247 -22.11 21.23 2.24
N GLU A 248 -22.80 22.08 3.02
CA GLU A 248 -23.80 21.65 4.00
C GLU A 248 -24.85 20.76 3.31
N GLY A 249 -24.90 19.49 3.71
CA GLY A 249 -25.86 18.52 3.18
C GLY A 249 -25.41 17.05 3.15
N GLN A 250 -24.16 16.73 3.51
CA GLN A 250 -23.69 15.34 3.51
C GLN A 250 -24.27 14.51 4.67
N ARG A 251 -24.98 13.44 4.31
CA ARG A 251 -25.53 12.43 5.22
C ARG A 251 -24.36 11.65 5.86
N ARG A 252 -24.07 11.92 7.13
CA ARG A 252 -23.02 11.24 7.91
C ARG A 252 -23.37 9.76 8.09
N ILE A 253 -22.67 8.86 7.39
CA ILE A 253 -22.99 7.42 7.35
C ILE A 253 -23.06 6.85 8.77
N LEU A 254 -22.04 7.07 9.61
CA LEU A 254 -21.98 6.51 10.97
C LEU A 254 -22.94 7.18 11.97
N ALA A 255 -23.49 8.35 11.67
CA ALA A 255 -24.55 8.96 12.47
C ALA A 255 -25.93 8.37 12.14
N ALA A 256 -26.14 7.92 10.89
CA ALA A 256 -27.36 7.26 10.45
C ALA A 256 -27.45 5.78 10.89
N VAL A 257 -26.34 5.16 11.31
CA VAL A 257 -26.32 3.74 11.74
C VAL A 257 -27.16 3.49 13.00
N ASN A 258 -27.28 4.47 13.91
CA ASN A 258 -28.04 4.29 15.15
C ASN A 258 -29.56 4.12 14.94
N THR A 259 -30.09 4.19 13.72
CA THR A 259 -31.54 4.14 13.47
C THR A 259 -32.03 3.14 12.40
N SER A 260 -31.17 2.48 11.60
CA SER A 260 -31.61 1.36 10.72
C SER A 260 -30.46 0.49 10.17
N ALA A 261 -30.15 -0.64 10.82
CA ALA A 261 -29.26 -1.66 10.24
C ALA A 261 -29.96 -2.47 9.13
N ASN A 262 -29.25 -2.83 8.06
CA ASN A 262 -29.78 -3.73 7.02
C ASN A 262 -29.87 -5.17 7.52
N VAL A 263 -28.87 -5.60 8.30
CA VAL A 263 -28.79 -6.94 8.90
C VAL A 263 -28.28 -6.80 10.32
N THR A 264 -28.90 -7.51 11.26
CA THR A 264 -28.39 -7.63 12.64
C THR A 264 -27.84 -9.03 12.87
N VAL A 265 -26.63 -9.13 13.44
CA VAL A 265 -25.99 -10.37 13.83
C VAL A 265 -26.10 -10.54 15.34
N ALA A 266 -26.63 -11.67 15.81
CA ALA A 266 -26.68 -11.99 17.24
C ALA A 266 -26.66 -13.51 17.48
N GLN A 267 -25.74 -13.97 18.34
CA GLN A 267 -25.60 -15.40 18.65
C GLN A 267 -26.80 -15.94 19.46
N ASP A 268 -27.45 -15.08 20.25
CA ASP A 268 -28.61 -15.38 21.08
C ASP A 268 -29.94 -15.57 20.29
N GLY A 269 -29.89 -15.39 18.96
CA GLY A 269 -31.06 -15.52 18.09
C GLY A 269 -31.96 -14.29 18.02
N THR A 270 -31.59 -13.18 18.66
CA THR A 270 -32.34 -11.91 18.60
C THR A 270 -32.03 -11.05 17.36
N GLY A 271 -31.11 -11.52 16.51
CA GLY A 271 -30.70 -10.89 15.26
C GLY A 271 -31.28 -11.60 14.03
N SER A 272 -31.03 -11.04 12.85
CA SER A 272 -31.40 -11.60 11.55
C SER A 272 -30.60 -12.87 11.22
N VAL A 273 -29.33 -12.93 11.62
CA VAL A 273 -28.43 -14.07 11.43
C VAL A 273 -27.55 -14.29 12.66
N LYS A 274 -26.93 -15.47 12.78
CA LYS A 274 -26.08 -15.84 13.92
C LYS A 274 -24.58 -15.58 13.74
N THR A 275 -24.12 -15.54 12.49
CA THR A 275 -22.70 -15.38 12.15
C THR A 275 -22.48 -14.13 11.30
N VAL A 276 -21.26 -13.59 11.38
CA VAL A 276 -20.87 -12.39 10.65
C VAL A 276 -20.75 -12.69 9.16
N GLN A 277 -20.17 -13.83 8.78
CA GLN A 277 -20.07 -14.23 7.37
C GLN A 277 -21.47 -14.35 6.72
N ALA A 278 -22.46 -14.88 7.44
CA ALA A 278 -23.82 -14.97 6.90
C ALA A 278 -24.43 -13.59 6.61
N ALA A 279 -24.09 -12.55 7.38
CA ALA A 279 -24.52 -11.18 7.08
C ALA A 279 -23.79 -10.60 5.87
N VAL A 280 -22.49 -10.86 5.73
CA VAL A 280 -21.68 -10.46 4.56
C VAL A 280 -22.20 -11.11 3.28
N ASP A 281 -22.63 -12.37 3.36
CA ASP A 281 -23.14 -13.11 2.20
C ASP A 281 -24.43 -12.49 1.63
N LEU A 282 -25.24 -11.82 2.47
CA LEU A 282 -26.45 -11.10 2.06
C LEU A 282 -26.20 -9.79 1.29
N VAL A 283 -24.97 -9.25 1.32
CA VAL A 283 -24.64 -8.01 0.63
C VAL A 283 -24.63 -8.23 -0.89
N PRO A 284 -25.36 -7.42 -1.69
CA PRO A 284 -25.31 -7.57 -3.15
C PRO A 284 -23.91 -7.32 -3.73
N LYS A 285 -23.56 -8.02 -4.81
CA LYS A 285 -22.32 -7.73 -5.55
C LYS A 285 -22.39 -6.33 -6.17
N GLY A 286 -21.29 -5.58 -6.15
CA GLY A 286 -21.20 -4.24 -6.71
C GLY A 286 -22.09 -3.20 -6.03
N ASN A 287 -22.54 -3.47 -4.80
CA ASN A 287 -23.47 -2.63 -4.07
C ASN A 287 -22.99 -1.17 -3.98
N LEU A 288 -23.82 -0.21 -4.40
CA LEU A 288 -23.43 1.21 -4.52
C LEU A 288 -23.84 2.07 -3.32
N SER A 289 -24.71 1.57 -2.45
CA SER A 289 -25.19 2.29 -1.25
C SER A 289 -24.61 1.65 0.02
N PRO A 290 -24.43 2.39 1.13
CA PRO A 290 -23.99 1.78 2.38
C PRO A 290 -24.88 0.61 2.81
N PHE A 291 -24.27 -0.55 3.08
CA PHE A 291 -24.94 -1.72 3.64
C PHE A 291 -24.47 -1.93 5.08
N VAL A 292 -25.35 -1.63 6.04
CA VAL A 292 -25.04 -1.61 7.47
C VAL A 292 -25.32 -2.98 8.10
N ILE A 293 -24.27 -3.61 8.60
CA ILE A 293 -24.31 -4.83 9.41
C ILE A 293 -24.06 -4.43 10.86
N TYR A 294 -25.08 -4.56 11.71
CA TYR A 294 -24.94 -4.36 13.15
C TYR A 294 -24.66 -5.69 13.83
N ILE A 295 -23.60 -5.76 14.63
CA ILE A 295 -23.16 -7.00 15.30
C ILE A 295 -23.25 -6.76 16.81
N LYS A 296 -24.17 -7.48 17.46
CA LYS A 296 -24.35 -7.35 18.92
C LYS A 296 -23.12 -7.82 19.70
N ALA A 297 -23.06 -7.46 20.96
CA ALA A 297 -22.03 -7.94 21.89
C ALA A 297 -21.96 -9.47 21.91
N GLY A 298 -20.73 -9.99 21.89
CA GLY A 298 -20.44 -11.41 21.79
C GLY A 298 -19.05 -11.68 21.21
N GLU A 299 -18.57 -12.90 21.39
CA GLU A 299 -17.34 -13.39 20.77
C GLU A 299 -17.69 -14.36 19.64
N TYR A 300 -17.41 -13.93 18.41
CA TYR A 300 -17.74 -14.62 17.17
C TYR A 300 -16.49 -15.37 16.67
N ASN A 301 -16.42 -16.67 16.97
CA ASN A 301 -15.31 -17.53 16.53
C ASN A 301 -15.50 -17.99 15.08
N GLU A 302 -15.11 -17.14 14.14
CA GLU A 302 -15.18 -17.36 12.71
C GLU A 302 -14.11 -16.54 11.98
N ALA A 303 -13.63 -17.06 10.84
CA ALA A 303 -12.82 -16.27 9.92
C ALA A 303 -13.75 -15.66 8.86
N VAL A 304 -13.74 -14.34 8.73
CA VAL A 304 -14.64 -13.59 7.84
C VAL A 304 -13.86 -13.05 6.65
N VAL A 305 -14.40 -13.22 5.45
CA VAL A 305 -13.82 -12.70 4.21
C VAL A 305 -14.85 -11.85 3.46
N ILE A 306 -14.49 -10.60 3.21
CA ILE A 306 -15.20 -9.68 2.32
C ILE A 306 -14.41 -9.55 1.03
N ASP A 307 -14.87 -10.25 -0.01
CA ASP A 307 -14.22 -10.25 -1.32
C ASP A 307 -14.34 -8.90 -2.05
N LYS A 308 -13.54 -8.72 -3.10
CA LYS A 308 -13.48 -7.48 -3.88
C LYS A 308 -14.79 -7.03 -4.49
N ASN A 309 -15.80 -7.88 -4.65
CA ASN A 309 -17.10 -7.54 -5.25
C ASN A 309 -18.12 -7.01 -4.24
N LYS A 310 -17.79 -6.99 -2.95
CA LYS A 310 -18.70 -6.61 -1.86
C LYS A 310 -18.36 -5.21 -1.35
N TRP A 311 -18.97 -4.19 -1.95
CA TRP A 311 -18.62 -2.78 -1.71
C TRP A 311 -19.51 -2.09 -0.68
N ASN A 312 -19.00 -0.99 -0.11
CA ASN A 312 -19.74 -0.07 0.76
C ASN A 312 -20.37 -0.75 1.99
N ILE A 313 -19.68 -1.74 2.57
CA ILE A 313 -20.11 -2.41 3.80
C ILE A 313 -19.71 -1.57 5.01
N VAL A 314 -20.66 -1.37 5.92
CA VAL A 314 -20.45 -0.72 7.21
C VAL A 314 -20.74 -1.74 8.31
N ILE A 315 -19.73 -2.14 9.08
CA ILE A 315 -19.88 -3.01 10.24
C ILE A 315 -19.81 -2.16 11.51
N VAL A 316 -20.81 -2.32 12.39
CA VAL A 316 -20.85 -1.63 13.69
C VAL A 316 -21.09 -2.63 14.81
N GLY A 317 -20.23 -2.64 15.81
CA GLY A 317 -20.39 -3.43 17.04
C GLY A 317 -20.96 -2.63 18.21
N ASP A 318 -21.12 -3.29 19.36
CA ASP A 318 -21.57 -2.67 20.62
C ASP A 318 -20.42 -2.02 21.42
N GLY A 319 -19.19 -2.07 20.90
CA GLY A 319 -17.97 -1.59 21.53
C GLY A 319 -16.78 -2.50 21.20
N MET A 320 -15.59 -1.93 21.05
CA MET A 320 -14.39 -2.67 20.64
C MET A 320 -13.96 -3.79 21.60
N ASP A 321 -14.43 -3.75 22.85
CA ASP A 321 -14.18 -4.77 23.88
C ASP A 321 -15.40 -5.67 24.14
N LYS A 322 -16.51 -5.44 23.43
CA LYS A 322 -17.80 -6.13 23.63
C LYS A 322 -18.19 -7.02 22.45
N THR A 323 -17.91 -6.55 21.24
CA THR A 323 -18.14 -7.32 20.01
C THR A 323 -16.77 -7.70 19.45
N ILE A 324 -16.43 -8.99 19.50
CA ILE A 324 -15.12 -9.51 19.11
C ILE A 324 -15.30 -10.55 18.01
N ILE A 325 -14.60 -10.40 16.89
CA ILE A 325 -14.45 -11.45 15.87
C ILE A 325 -13.09 -12.12 16.09
N THR A 326 -13.08 -13.44 16.25
CA THR A 326 -11.86 -14.18 16.58
C THR A 326 -11.63 -15.41 15.71
N SER A 327 -10.36 -15.74 15.47
CA SER A 327 -9.91 -17.03 14.96
C SER A 327 -8.48 -17.32 15.47
N ASN A 328 -7.85 -18.40 15.00
CA ASN A 328 -6.50 -18.80 15.40
C ASN A 328 -5.64 -19.35 14.24
N LYS A 329 -5.98 -19.01 12.99
CA LYS A 329 -5.17 -19.43 11.83
C LYS A 329 -3.77 -18.82 11.92
N ASN A 330 -2.76 -19.59 11.56
CA ASN A 330 -1.37 -19.18 11.68
C ASN A 330 -0.44 -19.91 10.70
N PHE A 331 0.77 -19.37 10.57
CA PHE A 331 1.79 -19.85 9.65
C PHE A 331 2.40 -21.20 10.03
N ILE A 332 2.68 -21.41 11.32
CA ILE A 332 3.29 -22.67 11.80
C ILE A 332 2.42 -23.87 11.48
N ASP A 333 1.10 -23.73 11.61
CA ASP A 333 0.14 -24.81 11.33
C ASP A 333 -0.17 -24.96 9.82
N GLY A 334 0.54 -24.23 8.95
CA GLY A 334 0.56 -24.44 7.51
C GLY A 334 -0.31 -23.48 6.68
N THR A 335 -0.86 -22.42 7.27
CA THR A 335 -1.62 -21.39 6.56
C THR A 335 -0.68 -20.25 6.12
N PRO A 336 -0.60 -19.89 4.83
CA PRO A 336 0.21 -18.73 4.42
C PRO A 336 -0.29 -17.45 5.10
N THR A 337 0.64 -16.53 5.44
CA THR A 337 0.34 -15.31 6.23
C THR A 337 -0.89 -14.55 5.73
N PHE A 338 -1.02 -14.36 4.41
CA PHE A 338 -2.16 -13.67 3.78
C PHE A 338 -3.52 -14.27 4.18
N SER A 339 -3.58 -15.60 4.28
CA SER A 339 -4.77 -16.40 4.61
C SER A 339 -4.95 -16.64 6.13
N THR A 340 -4.03 -16.16 6.98
CA THR A 340 -4.17 -16.27 8.45
C THR A 340 -5.14 -15.25 9.05
N ALA A 341 -5.56 -14.24 8.28
CA ALA A 341 -6.42 -13.17 8.75
C ALA A 341 -7.72 -13.71 9.35
N THR A 342 -8.02 -13.27 10.58
CA THR A 342 -9.33 -13.51 11.20
C THR A 342 -10.42 -12.74 10.46
N PHE A 343 -10.12 -11.51 10.05
CA PHE A 343 -11.00 -10.71 9.22
C PHE A 343 -10.22 -10.16 8.02
N ALA A 344 -10.65 -10.49 6.82
CA ALA A 344 -10.05 -10.02 5.57
C ALA A 344 -11.05 -9.19 4.76
N VAL A 345 -10.64 -8.00 4.31
CA VAL A 345 -11.49 -7.12 3.50
C VAL A 345 -10.76 -6.54 2.29
N THR A 346 -11.32 -6.76 1.11
CA THR A 346 -10.82 -6.24 -0.18
C THR A 346 -11.83 -5.31 -0.85
N GLY A 347 -13.13 -5.50 -0.62
CA GLY A 347 -14.18 -4.66 -1.18
C GLY A 347 -14.08 -3.20 -0.71
N ARG A 348 -14.14 -2.25 -1.66
CA ARG A 348 -13.90 -0.81 -1.43
C ARG A 348 -14.92 -0.13 -0.51
N ASN A 349 -14.49 0.99 0.08
CA ASN A 349 -15.27 1.86 0.97
C ASN A 349 -15.79 1.12 2.22
N PHE A 350 -15.02 0.16 2.72
CA PHE A 350 -15.37 -0.56 3.95
C PHE A 350 -15.24 0.35 5.18
N ILE A 351 -16.21 0.28 6.09
CA ILE A 351 -16.14 0.97 7.38
C ILE A 351 -16.38 -0.04 8.50
N ALA A 352 -15.51 -0.05 9.51
CA ALA A 352 -15.73 -0.75 10.77
C ALA A 352 -15.75 0.24 11.94
N LYS A 353 -16.67 0.03 12.88
CA LYS A 353 -16.81 0.86 14.07
C LYS A 353 -17.15 0.05 15.31
N ASP A 354 -16.57 0.41 16.45
CA ASP A 354 -16.92 -0.14 17.77
C ASP A 354 -16.84 -1.68 17.82
N ILE A 355 -15.78 -2.27 17.26
CA ILE A 355 -15.61 -3.72 17.15
C ILE A 355 -14.13 -4.14 17.27
N GLY A 356 -13.88 -5.33 17.84
CA GLY A 356 -12.54 -5.91 17.98
C GLY A 356 -12.28 -7.08 17.04
N PHE A 357 -11.06 -7.17 16.53
CA PHE A 357 -10.57 -8.26 15.69
C PHE A 357 -9.38 -8.94 16.38
N LYS A 358 -9.46 -10.25 16.59
CA LYS A 358 -8.51 -10.97 17.43
C LYS A 358 -8.01 -12.27 16.81
N ASN A 359 -6.70 -12.44 16.71
CA ASN A 359 -6.10 -13.75 16.40
C ASN A 359 -5.46 -14.36 17.66
N THR A 360 -5.96 -15.52 18.07
CA THR A 360 -5.60 -16.19 19.33
C THR A 360 -4.48 -17.22 19.20
N ALA A 361 -3.79 -17.29 18.05
CA ALA A 361 -2.78 -18.32 17.79
C ALA A 361 -1.61 -18.33 18.80
N GLY A 362 -1.18 -17.17 19.31
CA GLY A 362 -0.06 -17.07 20.24
C GLY A 362 1.28 -16.73 19.56
N ALA A 363 2.28 -16.32 20.34
CA ALA A 363 3.59 -15.89 19.83
C ALA A 363 4.40 -17.04 19.22
N GLU A 364 4.23 -18.26 19.73
CA GLU A 364 4.86 -19.49 19.28
C GLU A 364 4.39 -19.94 17.89
N LYS A 365 3.25 -19.41 17.43
CA LYS A 365 2.67 -19.71 16.12
C LYS A 365 3.13 -18.77 15.00
N HIS A 366 4.01 -17.81 15.34
CA HIS A 366 4.53 -16.80 14.43
C HIS A 366 3.41 -16.00 13.76
N GLN A 367 3.45 -15.81 12.44
CA GLN A 367 2.53 -14.94 11.72
C GLN A 367 1.07 -15.41 11.88
N ALA A 368 0.24 -14.53 12.43
CA ALA A 368 -1.17 -14.81 12.71
C ALA A 368 -1.97 -13.50 12.72
N VAL A 369 -2.55 -13.17 11.56
CA VAL A 369 -3.17 -11.87 11.31
C VAL A 369 -4.55 -11.75 12.00
N ALA A 370 -4.79 -10.66 12.72
CA ALA A 370 -6.10 -10.32 13.26
C ALA A 370 -6.97 -9.66 12.18
N LEU A 371 -6.45 -8.64 11.50
CA LEU A 371 -7.15 -8.00 10.39
C LEU A 371 -6.21 -7.76 9.20
N ARG A 372 -6.68 -8.11 8.00
CA ARG A 372 -6.08 -7.75 6.72
C ARG A 372 -7.02 -6.83 5.95
N SER A 373 -6.55 -5.64 5.60
CA SER A 373 -7.27 -4.72 4.71
C SER A 373 -6.49 -4.50 3.42
N GLY A 374 -7.13 -4.81 2.29
CA GLY A 374 -6.78 -4.36 0.95
C GLY A 374 -7.87 -3.45 0.36
N SER A 375 -8.84 -3.01 1.18
CA SER A 375 -9.93 -2.13 0.76
C SER A 375 -9.45 -0.70 0.60
N ASP A 376 -9.56 -0.17 -0.62
CA ASP A 376 -9.38 1.26 -0.87
C ASP A 376 -10.45 2.09 -0.15
N ARG A 377 -10.02 3.21 0.43
CA ARG A 377 -10.84 4.12 1.24
C ARG A 377 -11.52 3.42 2.41
N SER A 378 -10.79 2.52 3.08
CA SER A 378 -11.31 1.86 4.29
C SER A 378 -11.13 2.70 5.55
N ILE A 379 -12.12 2.67 6.45
CA ILE A 379 -12.10 3.38 7.73
C ILE A 379 -12.32 2.39 8.87
N PHE A 380 -11.46 2.49 9.88
CA PHE A 380 -11.60 1.78 11.14
C PHE A 380 -11.70 2.83 12.25
N TYR A 381 -12.83 2.90 12.94
CA TYR A 381 -13.10 3.92 13.94
C TYR A 381 -13.48 3.30 15.28
N ARG A 382 -12.65 3.49 16.31
CA ARG A 382 -12.82 2.83 17.61
C ARG A 382 -12.86 1.30 17.46
N CYS A 383 -11.83 0.76 16.81
CA CYS A 383 -11.64 -0.68 16.67
C CYS A 383 -10.42 -1.15 17.48
N SER A 384 -10.43 -2.42 17.89
CA SER A 384 -9.26 -3.07 18.50
C SER A 384 -8.71 -4.16 17.58
N PHE A 385 -7.39 -4.28 17.53
CA PHE A 385 -6.66 -5.32 16.79
C PHE A 385 -5.70 -6.00 17.76
N ASP A 386 -5.92 -7.28 18.05
CA ASP A 386 -5.20 -8.02 19.09
C ASP A 386 -4.66 -9.35 18.55
N ALA A 387 -3.34 -9.44 18.45
CA ALA A 387 -2.63 -10.70 18.24
C ALA A 387 -1.21 -10.61 18.81
N PHE A 388 -0.28 -11.34 18.20
CA PHE A 388 1.15 -11.28 18.49
C PHE A 388 1.89 -10.79 17.25
N GLN A 389 2.50 -11.70 16.49
CA GLN A 389 3.22 -11.37 15.27
C GLN A 389 2.24 -11.13 14.11
N ASP A 390 2.51 -10.09 13.31
CA ASP A 390 1.74 -9.73 12.11
C ASP A 390 0.26 -9.38 12.40
N THR A 391 -0.02 -8.66 13.50
CA THR A 391 -1.40 -8.40 13.97
C THR A 391 -2.28 -7.69 12.92
N LEU A 392 -1.84 -6.55 12.39
CA LEU A 392 -2.58 -5.72 11.46
C LEU A 392 -1.86 -5.64 10.12
N TYR A 393 -2.44 -6.29 9.12
CA TYR A 393 -1.93 -6.28 7.76
C TYR A 393 -2.63 -5.18 6.94
N ALA A 394 -2.08 -3.97 6.98
CA ALA A 394 -2.45 -2.87 6.09
C ALA A 394 -1.87 -3.15 4.70
N HIS A 395 -2.46 -4.14 4.02
CA HIS A 395 -1.89 -4.81 2.84
C HIS A 395 -1.69 -3.86 1.67
N SER A 396 -2.74 -3.13 1.25
CA SER A 396 -2.69 -2.25 0.08
C SER A 396 -3.78 -1.17 0.11
N ASN A 397 -3.73 -0.23 -0.84
CA ASN A 397 -4.68 0.89 -1.03
C ASN A 397 -4.74 1.90 0.14
N ARG A 398 -5.68 2.86 0.11
CA ARG A 398 -5.82 3.91 1.14
C ARG A 398 -6.63 3.45 2.34
N GLN A 399 -6.12 3.69 3.54
CA GLN A 399 -6.73 3.24 4.79
C GLN A 399 -6.59 4.30 5.89
N PHE A 400 -7.64 4.48 6.69
CA PHE A 400 -7.65 5.40 7.82
C PHE A 400 -8.08 4.70 9.12
N TYR A 401 -7.26 4.82 10.16
CA TYR A 401 -7.51 4.24 11.47
C TYR A 401 -7.60 5.37 12.49
N ARG A 402 -8.75 5.52 13.16
CA ARG A 402 -9.02 6.61 14.12
C ARG A 402 -9.49 6.05 15.46
N ASP A 403 -8.90 6.54 16.54
CA ASP A 403 -9.25 6.15 17.92
C ASP A 403 -9.18 4.62 18.14
N CYS A 404 -8.28 3.95 17.42
CA CYS A 404 -8.12 2.50 17.48
C CYS A 404 -7.06 2.07 18.48
N GLN A 405 -7.07 0.78 18.84
CA GLN A 405 -6.02 0.12 19.61
C GLN A 405 -5.39 -1.01 18.80
N VAL A 406 -4.07 -0.99 18.64
CA VAL A 406 -3.32 -2.08 17.97
C VAL A 406 -2.34 -2.69 18.96
N THR A 407 -2.46 -3.99 19.21
CA THR A 407 -1.65 -4.74 20.18
C THR A 407 -0.91 -5.89 19.51
N GLY A 408 0.40 -6.01 19.70
CA GLY A 408 1.17 -7.08 19.09
C GLY A 408 2.64 -7.10 19.47
N THR A 409 3.44 -7.92 18.76
CA THR A 409 4.86 -8.15 19.05
C THR A 409 5.79 -7.81 17.87
N VAL A 410 5.99 -8.76 16.96
CA VAL A 410 6.87 -8.64 15.80
C VAL A 410 6.05 -8.17 14.62
N ASP A 411 6.48 -7.09 13.97
CA ASP A 411 5.93 -6.54 12.73
C ASP A 411 4.41 -6.34 12.79
N PHE A 412 3.89 -5.91 13.94
CA PHE A 412 2.46 -6.03 14.21
C PHE A 412 1.60 -4.98 13.47
N ILE A 413 2.21 -3.99 12.82
CA ILE A 413 1.61 -3.16 11.77
C ILE A 413 2.48 -3.27 10.51
N PHE A 414 2.00 -3.95 9.48
CA PHE A 414 2.81 -4.23 8.30
C PHE A 414 2.00 -4.17 7.01
N GLY A 415 2.69 -4.15 5.88
CA GLY A 415 2.10 -4.09 4.55
C GLY A 415 2.55 -2.89 3.73
N ASP A 416 1.84 -2.64 2.64
CA ASP A 416 2.19 -1.65 1.62
C ASP A 416 0.98 -0.77 1.24
N ALA A 417 0.10 -0.52 2.21
CA ALA A 417 -0.95 0.48 2.09
C ALA A 417 -0.41 1.91 2.08
N VAL A 418 -1.27 2.84 1.65
CA VAL A 418 -1.19 4.26 2.01
C VAL A 418 -2.05 4.42 3.27
N VAL A 419 -1.42 4.50 4.45
CA VAL A 419 -2.18 4.40 5.71
C VAL A 419 -1.82 5.49 6.71
N VAL A 420 -2.85 6.08 7.33
CA VAL A 420 -2.71 6.98 8.49
C VAL A 420 -3.42 6.38 9.71
N PHE A 421 -2.67 6.27 10.80
CA PHE A 421 -3.18 6.04 12.15
C PHE A 421 -3.24 7.38 12.86
N GLN A 422 -4.44 7.77 13.33
CA GLN A 422 -4.63 9.02 14.03
C GLN A 422 -5.28 8.81 15.39
N ASN A 423 -4.70 9.39 16.44
CA ASN A 423 -5.18 9.25 17.82
C ASN A 423 -5.36 7.78 18.26
N CYS A 424 -4.48 6.90 17.80
CA CYS A 424 -4.52 5.48 18.14
C CYS A 424 -3.61 5.16 19.33
N LYS A 425 -3.92 4.07 20.03
CA LYS A 425 -3.03 3.43 21.02
C LYS A 425 -2.28 2.29 20.36
N ILE A 426 -0.97 2.39 20.30
CA ILE A 426 -0.07 1.41 19.70
C ILE A 426 0.69 0.71 20.82
N LEU A 427 0.32 -0.55 21.07
CA LEU A 427 0.59 -1.23 22.33
C LEU A 427 1.44 -2.50 22.12
N PRO A 428 2.77 -2.41 22.04
CA PRO A 428 3.64 -3.57 22.10
C PRO A 428 3.37 -4.39 23.37
N ARG A 429 3.29 -5.72 23.23
CA ARG A 429 3.17 -6.68 24.33
C ARG A 429 4.42 -7.54 24.46
N GLN A 430 4.53 -8.29 25.55
CA GLN A 430 5.68 -9.17 25.78
C GLN A 430 5.83 -10.26 24.67
N PRO A 431 6.95 -10.29 23.91
CA PRO A 431 7.21 -11.35 22.93
C PRO A 431 7.93 -12.56 23.54
N LEU A 432 8.26 -13.55 22.70
CA LEU A 432 9.09 -14.69 23.12
C LEU A 432 10.49 -14.24 23.56
N ALA A 433 11.17 -15.10 24.31
CA ALA A 433 12.43 -14.76 24.96
C ALA A 433 13.57 -14.37 23.99
N ASN A 434 13.54 -14.87 22.76
CA ASN A 434 14.53 -14.64 21.71
C ASN A 434 14.07 -13.61 20.66
N GLN A 435 12.97 -12.90 20.92
CA GLN A 435 12.40 -11.91 20.02
C GLN A 435 12.56 -10.50 20.57
N ALA A 436 12.47 -9.53 19.66
CA ALA A 436 12.28 -8.12 19.96
C ALA A 436 10.98 -7.68 19.27
N ASN A 437 10.32 -6.68 19.84
CA ASN A 437 9.15 -6.09 19.21
C ASN A 437 9.56 -5.14 18.09
N THR A 438 8.78 -5.14 17.01
CA THR A 438 8.89 -4.17 15.92
C THR A 438 7.47 -3.69 15.60
N ILE A 439 7.23 -2.39 15.80
CA ILE A 439 5.90 -1.81 15.62
C ILE A 439 5.53 -1.86 14.14
N THR A 440 6.40 -1.34 13.25
CA THR A 440 6.14 -1.36 11.81
C THR A 440 7.08 -2.26 11.01
N ALA A 441 6.54 -2.85 9.94
CA ALA A 441 7.31 -3.46 8.85
C ALA A 441 6.72 -3.05 7.49
N GLN A 442 7.13 -1.87 7.00
CA GLN A 442 6.55 -1.31 5.78
C GLN A 442 7.20 -1.90 4.51
N GLY A 443 6.34 -2.22 3.53
CA GLY A 443 6.63 -3.07 2.38
C GLY A 443 6.87 -2.37 1.04
N LYS A 444 7.11 -1.07 0.99
CA LYS A 444 7.26 -0.34 -0.27
C LYS A 444 8.48 -0.81 -1.06
N LYS A 445 8.28 -1.18 -2.32
CA LYS A 445 9.32 -1.79 -3.19
C LYS A 445 9.73 -0.92 -4.36
N ASP A 446 8.88 -0.01 -4.80
CA ASP A 446 9.11 0.89 -5.92
C ASP A 446 9.03 2.37 -5.46
N PRO A 447 10.02 3.22 -5.84
CA PRO A 447 10.03 4.64 -5.46
C PRO A 447 8.81 5.42 -5.95
N ASN A 448 8.15 4.96 -7.01
CA ASN A 448 6.98 5.62 -7.59
C ASN A 448 5.68 5.29 -6.85
N GLU A 449 5.68 4.34 -5.90
CA GLU A 449 4.50 4.07 -5.09
C GLU A 449 4.19 5.29 -4.20
N ASN A 450 2.92 5.54 -3.93
CA ASN A 450 2.49 6.53 -2.92
C ASN A 450 2.30 5.93 -1.53
N THR A 451 2.75 4.69 -1.32
CA THR A 451 2.52 3.91 -0.10
C THR A 451 3.47 4.31 1.03
N GLY A 452 3.08 3.94 2.25
CA GLY A 452 3.80 4.25 3.48
C GLY A 452 2.88 4.21 4.71
N ILE A 453 3.49 4.14 5.90
CA ILE A 453 2.78 4.18 7.17
C ILE A 453 3.00 5.54 7.84
N SER A 454 1.90 6.24 8.17
CA SER A 454 1.91 7.48 8.93
C SER A 454 1.22 7.26 10.29
N ILE A 455 1.93 7.57 11.39
CA ILE A 455 1.43 7.48 12.76
C ILE A 455 1.39 8.90 13.32
N GLN A 456 0.19 9.48 13.45
CA GLN A 456 -0.04 10.88 13.79
C GLN A 456 -0.84 11.02 15.10
N GLY A 457 -0.33 11.78 16.06
CA GLY A 457 -1.11 12.04 17.28
C GLY A 457 -1.40 10.80 18.12
N CYS A 458 -0.60 9.74 17.97
CA CYS A 458 -0.84 8.46 18.64
C CYS A 458 -0.07 8.37 19.96
N THR A 459 -0.45 7.39 20.79
CA THR A 459 0.32 7.00 21.98
C THR A 459 0.97 5.65 21.74
N ILE A 460 2.30 5.59 21.84
CA ILE A 460 3.08 4.36 21.80
C ILE A 460 3.51 4.02 23.22
N GLY A 461 2.96 2.95 23.79
CA GLY A 461 3.23 2.55 25.17
C GLY A 461 3.00 1.07 25.39
N PRO A 462 3.56 0.46 26.45
CA PRO A 462 3.44 -0.98 26.64
C PRO A 462 1.98 -1.40 26.93
N TYR A 463 1.54 -2.52 26.34
CA TYR A 463 0.24 -3.14 26.70
C TYR A 463 0.29 -3.74 28.11
N ASP A 464 1.38 -4.45 28.40
CA ASP A 464 1.67 -5.16 29.64
C ASP A 464 3.15 -4.98 30.04
N ALA A 465 3.68 -5.79 30.95
CA ALA A 465 5.09 -5.71 31.30
C ALA A 465 5.97 -6.19 30.14
N VAL A 466 6.46 -5.25 29.33
CA VAL A 466 7.40 -5.52 28.22
C VAL A 466 8.84 -5.40 28.71
N THR A 467 9.55 -6.52 28.77
CA THR A 467 10.96 -6.57 29.19
C THR A 467 11.93 -6.75 28.02
N ARG A 468 11.41 -6.84 26.80
CA ARG A 468 12.19 -7.07 25.57
C ARG A 468 12.34 -5.76 24.79
N PRO A 469 13.44 -5.60 24.03
CA PRO A 469 13.63 -4.42 23.19
C PRO A 469 12.44 -4.23 22.25
N THR A 470 11.99 -2.98 22.11
CA THR A 470 10.93 -2.58 21.19
C THR A 470 11.42 -1.49 20.27
N PHE A 471 11.19 -1.65 18.97
CA PHE A 471 11.59 -0.70 17.94
C PHE A 471 10.36 -0.16 17.21
N LEU A 472 10.44 1.10 16.76
CA LEU A 472 9.45 1.79 15.93
C LEU A 472 9.18 1.04 14.62
N GLY A 473 10.18 0.34 14.08
CA GLY A 473 9.98 -0.56 12.96
C GLY A 473 11.27 -1.08 12.34
N ARG A 474 11.12 -1.85 11.27
CA ARG A 474 12.21 -2.39 10.43
C ARG A 474 11.83 -2.47 8.96
N PRO A 475 12.77 -2.25 8.02
CA PRO A 475 12.43 -2.09 6.61
C PRO A 475 12.25 -3.44 5.91
N TRP A 476 11.00 -3.83 5.65
CA TRP A 476 10.70 -5.09 4.97
C TRP A 476 11.15 -5.06 3.50
N LYS A 477 11.03 -3.91 2.83
CA LYS A 477 11.46 -3.72 1.44
C LYS A 477 12.30 -2.44 1.26
N ASN A 478 12.89 -2.29 0.07
CA ASN A 478 13.98 -1.34 -0.21
C ASN A 478 13.59 0.13 -0.07
N TYR A 479 12.31 0.46 -0.19
CA TYR A 479 11.79 1.82 -0.12
C TYR A 479 10.89 2.01 1.10
N SER A 480 11.05 1.15 2.11
CA SER A 480 10.25 1.16 3.34
C SER A 480 10.07 2.58 3.86
N THR A 481 8.82 3.03 3.99
CA THR A 481 8.47 4.40 4.35
C THR A 481 7.59 4.40 5.60
N THR A 482 8.08 4.99 6.69
CA THR A 482 7.32 5.13 7.94
C THR A 482 7.61 6.48 8.58
N VAL A 483 6.56 7.24 8.91
CA VAL A 483 6.65 8.54 9.56
C VAL A 483 5.86 8.52 10.86
N ILE A 484 6.50 8.93 11.95
CA ILE A 484 5.89 9.02 13.28
C ILE A 484 5.93 10.47 13.71
N MET A 485 4.76 11.07 13.90
CA MET A 485 4.64 12.51 14.09
C MET A 485 3.62 12.89 15.16
N LYS A 486 3.91 13.95 15.91
CA LYS A 486 3.08 14.49 16.99
C LYS A 486 2.59 13.42 17.97
N SER A 487 3.37 12.35 18.16
CA SER A 487 2.98 11.18 18.93
C SER A 487 3.70 11.16 20.28
N GLU A 488 3.04 10.66 21.30
CA GLU A 488 3.67 10.38 22.60
C GLU A 488 4.34 9.00 22.53
N ILE A 489 5.66 8.97 22.71
CA ILE A 489 6.47 7.75 22.68
C ILE A 489 6.95 7.45 24.09
N GLY A 490 6.45 6.35 24.66
CA GLY A 490 6.82 5.86 25.98
C GLY A 490 8.23 5.24 26.02
N SER A 491 8.74 5.01 27.22
CA SER A 491 10.10 4.51 27.47
C SER A 491 10.32 3.05 27.04
N VAL A 492 9.27 2.38 26.54
CA VAL A 492 9.34 1.03 26.00
C VAL A 492 10.18 0.97 24.71
N VAL A 493 10.27 2.07 23.97
CA VAL A 493 11.04 2.15 22.72
C VAL A 493 12.54 2.26 23.03
N ASP A 494 13.31 1.37 22.42
CA ASP A 494 14.77 1.36 22.49
C ASP A 494 15.34 2.68 21.95
N PRO A 495 16.38 3.28 22.58
CA PRO A 495 16.99 4.52 22.11
C PRO A 495 17.42 4.51 20.64
N ALA A 496 17.82 3.35 20.09
CA ALA A 496 18.14 3.20 18.67
C ALA A 496 16.94 3.50 17.76
N GLY A 497 15.72 3.32 18.25
CA GLY A 497 14.45 3.60 17.59
C GLY A 497 14.08 2.59 16.52
N TRP A 498 15.00 2.28 15.61
CA TRP A 498 14.73 1.43 14.43
C TRP A 498 15.64 0.21 14.38
N LEU A 499 15.13 -0.90 13.89
CA LEU A 499 15.86 -2.17 13.79
C LEU A 499 16.17 -2.51 12.33
N ALA A 500 17.39 -2.95 12.05
CA ALA A 500 17.76 -3.42 10.72
C ALA A 500 17.00 -4.72 10.37
N TRP A 501 16.64 -4.90 9.10
CA TRP A 501 15.95 -6.12 8.66
C TRP A 501 16.76 -7.38 8.89
N LEU A 502 18.05 -7.31 8.53
CA LEU A 502 19.03 -8.36 8.79
C LEU A 502 20.03 -7.85 9.84
N PRO A 503 20.33 -8.64 10.88
CA PRO A 503 21.32 -8.26 11.89
C PRO A 503 22.66 -7.89 11.26
N GLY A 504 23.21 -6.74 11.64
CA GLY A 504 24.50 -6.25 11.15
C GLY A 504 24.50 -5.70 9.71
N VAL A 505 23.37 -5.71 9.01
CA VAL A 505 23.26 -5.17 7.64
C VAL A 505 22.62 -3.79 7.69
N VAL A 506 23.33 -2.79 7.17
CA VAL A 506 22.78 -1.44 7.02
C VAL A 506 21.65 -1.46 6.00
N PRO A 507 20.45 -0.92 6.32
CA PRO A 507 19.37 -0.81 5.35
C PRO A 507 19.76 -0.03 4.09
N PRO A 508 19.03 -0.22 2.98
CA PRO A 508 19.18 0.60 1.79
C PRO A 508 19.03 2.09 2.08
N ASP A 509 19.85 2.94 1.46
CA ASP A 509 19.77 4.41 1.58
C ASP A 509 18.43 4.98 1.09
N THR A 510 17.63 4.16 0.40
CA THR A 510 16.34 4.47 -0.21
C THR A 510 15.14 4.35 0.73
N ILE A 511 15.31 3.81 1.95
CA ILE A 511 14.25 3.85 2.96
C ILE A 511 13.96 5.29 3.37
N ASN A 512 12.78 5.53 3.94
CA ASN A 512 12.39 6.84 4.42
C ASN A 512 11.69 6.73 5.78
N TYR A 513 12.50 6.75 6.84
CA TYR A 513 12.04 6.77 8.22
C TYR A 513 12.19 8.16 8.80
N ALA A 514 11.14 8.70 9.39
CA ALA A 514 11.17 10.06 9.90
C ALA A 514 10.37 10.24 11.20
N GLU A 515 10.84 11.18 12.02
CA GLU A 515 10.20 11.61 13.25
C GLU A 515 9.93 13.14 13.21
N TYR A 516 8.77 13.57 13.71
CA TYR A 516 8.38 14.99 13.76
C TYR A 516 7.62 15.32 15.05
N GLU A 517 8.15 16.22 15.88
CA GLU A 517 7.47 16.74 17.08
C GLU A 517 6.88 15.66 18.01
N ASN A 518 7.55 14.51 18.11
CA ASN A 518 7.17 13.48 19.08
C ASN A 518 7.54 13.92 20.51
N THR A 519 6.78 13.46 21.48
CA THR A 519 6.98 13.78 22.91
C THR A 519 7.07 12.50 23.75
N GLY A 520 7.38 12.62 25.04
CA GLY A 520 7.49 11.48 25.94
C GLY A 520 8.91 10.89 26.05
N PRO A 521 9.13 9.99 27.01
CA PRO A 521 10.47 9.53 27.40
C PRO A 521 11.20 8.71 26.32
N GLY A 522 10.48 8.11 25.35
CA GLY A 522 11.06 7.38 24.22
C GLY A 522 11.27 8.22 22.96
N ALA A 523 10.89 9.49 22.95
CA ALA A 523 10.97 10.36 21.77
C ALA A 523 12.35 10.98 21.52
N GLY A 524 13.31 10.82 22.44
CA GLY A 524 14.65 11.36 22.28
C GLY A 524 15.39 10.79 21.06
N VAL A 525 15.83 11.66 20.14
CA VAL A 525 16.45 11.22 18.88
C VAL A 525 17.98 11.10 18.91
N ALA A 526 18.63 11.55 19.99
CA ALA A 526 20.09 11.59 20.09
C ALA A 526 20.75 10.18 20.04
N GLY A 527 20.03 9.16 20.49
CA GLY A 527 20.48 7.76 20.51
C GLY A 527 20.10 6.93 19.27
N ARG A 528 19.41 7.55 18.31
CA ARG A 528 18.86 6.84 17.15
C ARG A 528 19.94 6.34 16.20
N VAL A 529 19.57 5.35 15.38
CA VAL A 529 20.40 4.87 14.28
C VAL A 529 20.85 6.00 13.34
N ARG A 530 21.98 5.81 12.65
CA ARG A 530 22.57 6.80 11.73
C ARG A 530 22.44 6.40 10.26
N TRP A 531 21.35 5.74 9.88
CA TRP A 531 21.13 5.33 8.50
C TRP A 531 20.85 6.52 7.60
N VAL A 532 21.27 6.47 6.35
CA VAL A 532 21.05 7.55 5.36
C VAL A 532 19.56 7.84 5.16
N GLY A 533 18.75 6.78 5.11
CA GLY A 533 17.29 6.88 4.96
C GLY A 533 16.52 7.24 6.24
N TYR A 534 17.20 7.53 7.36
CA TYR A 534 16.56 7.98 8.59
C TYR A 534 16.72 9.49 8.80
N ARG A 535 15.61 10.17 9.08
CA ARG A 535 15.50 11.63 9.24
C ARG A 535 14.96 11.96 10.63
N PRO A 536 15.81 12.25 11.62
CA PRO A 536 15.42 12.35 13.04
C PRO A 536 14.53 13.55 13.39
N ALA A 537 14.54 14.60 12.57
CA ALA A 537 13.74 15.80 12.78
C ALA A 537 13.45 16.45 11.43
N ILE A 538 12.38 16.00 10.78
CA ILE A 538 11.92 16.63 9.52
C ILE A 538 11.23 17.98 9.82
N GLY A 539 11.11 18.85 8.82
CA GLY A 539 10.34 20.10 8.95
C GLY A 539 8.85 19.92 8.69
N VAL A 540 8.04 20.92 9.02
CA VAL A 540 6.57 20.90 8.86
C VAL A 540 6.13 20.60 7.42
N ASP A 541 6.83 21.14 6.40
CA ASP A 541 6.50 20.90 4.99
C ASP A 541 6.70 19.43 4.59
N GLU A 542 7.73 18.79 5.12
CA GLU A 542 8.00 17.36 4.87
C GLU A 542 7.00 16.48 5.63
N ALA A 543 6.70 16.83 6.88
CA ALA A 543 5.74 16.09 7.70
C ALA A 543 4.31 16.21 7.14
N SER A 544 3.94 17.38 6.60
CA SER A 544 2.59 17.63 6.06
C SER A 544 2.23 16.72 4.89
N LYS A 545 3.24 16.20 4.14
CA LYS A 545 3.04 15.20 3.08
C LYS A 545 2.46 13.88 3.58
N TYR A 546 2.57 13.60 4.87
CA TYR A 546 2.08 12.38 5.53
C TYR A 546 0.80 12.62 6.36
N SER A 547 0.22 13.82 6.27
CA SER A 547 -1.07 14.17 6.88
C SER A 547 -2.25 13.48 6.19
N VAL A 548 -3.41 13.43 6.84
CA VAL A 548 -4.62 12.82 6.27
C VAL A 548 -5.02 13.48 4.94
N ALA A 549 -4.98 14.80 4.84
CA ALA A 549 -5.36 15.52 3.63
C ALA A 549 -4.42 15.24 2.47
N SER A 550 -3.10 15.28 2.70
CA SER A 550 -2.12 15.14 1.62
C SER A 550 -1.79 13.69 1.26
N PHE A 551 -1.80 12.79 2.24
CA PHE A 551 -1.35 11.41 2.04
C PHE A 551 -2.48 10.48 1.59
N LEU A 552 -3.70 10.72 2.08
CA LEU A 552 -4.86 9.87 1.78
C LEU A 552 -5.88 10.50 0.83
N ASP A 553 -5.65 11.75 0.41
CA ASP A 553 -6.72 12.58 -0.17
C ASP A 553 -7.96 12.61 0.75
N GLY A 554 -7.75 12.60 2.07
CA GLY A 554 -8.77 12.22 3.07
C GLY A 554 -10.01 13.10 3.08
N GLU A 555 -9.88 14.37 2.68
CA GLU A 555 -11.01 15.30 2.56
C GLU A 555 -12.04 14.88 1.51
N GLU A 556 -11.65 14.01 0.55
CA GLU A 556 -12.55 13.56 -0.51
C GLU A 556 -13.50 12.42 -0.06
N TRP A 557 -13.21 11.73 1.05
CA TRP A 557 -13.95 10.50 1.39
C TRP A 557 -14.18 10.26 2.89
N ILE A 558 -13.34 10.78 3.78
CA ILE A 558 -13.53 10.59 5.24
C ILE A 558 -14.75 11.36 5.79
N PRO A 559 -15.05 12.62 5.38
CA PRO A 559 -16.21 13.34 5.89
C PRO A 559 -17.55 12.62 5.69
N GLU A 560 -17.70 11.86 4.60
CA GLU A 560 -18.92 11.10 4.29
C GLU A 560 -19.22 10.04 5.36
N ALA A 561 -18.18 9.44 5.94
CA ALA A 561 -18.32 8.48 7.02
C ALA A 561 -18.84 9.13 8.32
N GLY A 562 -18.65 10.44 8.50
CA GLY A 562 -18.99 11.14 9.75
C GLY A 562 -18.00 10.83 10.89
N VAL A 563 -16.74 10.53 10.56
CA VAL A 563 -15.65 10.39 11.53
C VAL A 563 -14.97 11.73 11.70
N GLU A 564 -14.73 12.15 12.95
CA GLU A 564 -13.92 13.33 13.25
C GLU A 564 -12.43 13.00 13.06
N TYR A 565 -11.72 13.86 12.34
CA TYR A 565 -10.29 13.69 12.06
C TYR A 565 -9.61 15.04 11.92
N GLU A 566 -8.29 15.05 12.09
CA GLU A 566 -7.46 16.20 11.78
C GLU A 566 -6.89 16.06 10.36
N PRO A 567 -7.26 16.94 9.41
CA PRO A 567 -6.79 16.82 8.03
C PRO A 567 -5.29 17.10 7.89
N ASN A 568 -4.75 18.00 8.72
CA ASN A 568 -3.38 18.50 8.65
C ASN A 568 -2.62 18.24 9.96
N LEU A 569 -1.40 18.78 10.07
CA LEU A 569 -0.56 18.64 11.25
C LEU A 569 -1.00 19.50 12.42
#